data_AF-A0A5F9CJU5-F1
#
_entry.id   AF-A0A5F9CJU5-F1
#
_cell.length_a   1.000
_cell.length_b   1.000
_cell.length_c   1.000
_cell.angle_alpha   90.00
_cell.angle_beta   90.00
_cell.angle_gamma   90.00
#
_symmetry.space_group_name_H-M   'P 1'
#
loop_
_entity.id
_entity.type
_entity.pdbx_description
1 polymer ?
#
loop_
_entity_poly.entity_id
_entity_poly.type
_entity_poly.pdbx_seq_one_letter_code
_entity_poly.pdbx_strand_id
1 'polypeptide(L)'
;MNFLAAVESGFLRDMPYKIEFLSGEERRSDFCYSIEECRRAYPQAMDVAKRFYQYMQSRMTLSKVGTIPIINRDDTTVIKYMWDAHRAAVDVAKPKFNDISEYSSATERDFTMDFLSAFEFCEAAEYRPYFGSTVEILLGFPHRPLTDQDANILAPDFNLYEKAHLTSIRTLSRVNKMTGGLLLTLWKKLMSLSEVNKAFGRFLIKRLFLIPDF
;
A
#
# COMPACT_ATOMS: atom_id res chain seq x y z
N MET A 1 -6.77 2.43 12.07
CA MET A 1 -7.69 1.57 11.30
C MET A 1 -7.26 0.11 11.25
N ASN A 2 -6.32 -0.33 10.38
CA ASN A 2 -6.02 -1.77 10.17
C ASN A 2 -5.87 -2.62 11.44
N PHE A 3 -5.02 -2.22 12.40
CA PHE A 3 -4.88 -2.92 13.68
C PHE A 3 -6.21 -3.06 14.44
N LEU A 4 -6.99 -1.99 14.54
CA LEU A 4 -8.29 -2.00 15.22
C LEU A 4 -9.31 -2.90 14.50
N ALA A 5 -9.22 -3.04 13.17
CA ALA A 5 -10.03 -4.00 12.41
C ALA A 5 -9.59 -5.47 12.65
N ALA A 6 -8.32 -5.72 12.96
CA ALA A 6 -7.83 -7.03 13.41
C ALA A 6 -8.36 -7.39 14.81
N VAL A 7 -8.51 -6.40 15.69
CA VAL A 7 -9.16 -6.57 17.00
C VAL A 7 -10.67 -6.81 16.83
N GLU A 8 -11.35 -5.96 16.05
CA GLU A 8 -12.81 -6.03 15.82
C GLU A 8 -13.25 -7.29 15.06
N SER A 9 -12.40 -7.86 14.21
CA SER A 9 -12.63 -9.17 13.59
C SER A 9 -12.42 -10.36 14.53
N GLY A 10 -11.91 -10.13 15.74
CA GLY A 10 -11.49 -11.19 16.65
C GLY A 10 -10.32 -12.01 16.11
N PHE A 11 -9.47 -11.43 15.24
CA PHE A 11 -8.27 -12.09 14.71
C PHE A 11 -7.16 -12.16 15.78
N LEU A 12 -6.95 -11.06 16.51
CA LEU A 12 -6.03 -10.96 17.65
C LEU A 12 -6.69 -11.48 18.94
N ARG A 13 -7.11 -12.76 18.95
CA ARG A 13 -7.79 -13.39 20.10
C ARG A 13 -6.94 -13.33 21.38
N ASP A 14 -7.62 -13.45 22.51
CA ASP A 14 -7.04 -13.74 23.82
C ASP A 14 -6.02 -12.71 24.34
N MET A 15 -6.10 -11.44 23.91
CA MET A 15 -5.36 -10.36 24.56
C MET A 15 -6.00 -10.04 25.93
N PRO A 16 -5.30 -10.27 27.06
CA PRO A 16 -5.88 -10.07 28.40
C PRO A 16 -5.86 -8.59 28.84
N TYR A 17 -5.41 -7.70 27.97
CA TYR A 17 -5.21 -6.28 28.24
C TYR A 17 -6.11 -5.44 27.35
N LYS A 18 -6.70 -4.38 27.93
CA LYS A 18 -7.37 -3.34 27.15
C LYS A 18 -6.33 -2.61 26.30
N ILE A 19 -6.63 -2.41 25.03
CA ILE A 19 -5.80 -1.61 24.13
C ILE A 19 -6.22 -0.15 24.26
N GLU A 20 -5.25 0.74 24.44
CA GLU A 20 -5.46 2.17 24.49
C GLU A 20 -4.49 2.85 23.54
N PHE A 21 -5.02 3.68 22.63
CA PHE A 21 -4.21 4.48 21.72
C PHE A 21 -4.04 5.88 22.32
N LEU A 22 -2.80 6.33 22.48
CA LEU A 22 -2.51 7.68 22.94
C LEU A 22 -2.86 8.70 21.84
N SER A 23 -3.66 9.69 22.18
CA SER A 23 -3.91 10.84 21.32
C SER A 23 -2.88 11.94 21.54
N GLY A 24 -2.24 12.40 20.47
CA GLY A 24 -1.54 13.69 20.48
C GLY A 24 -2.53 14.85 20.59
N GLU A 25 -2.08 15.98 21.10
CA GLU A 25 -2.88 17.21 21.16
C GLU A 25 -3.03 17.85 19.77
N GLU A 26 -1.93 17.94 19.03
CA GLU A 26 -1.91 18.41 17.65
C GLU A 26 -2.59 17.42 16.69
N ARG A 27 -3.43 17.94 15.78
CA ARG A 27 -4.18 17.17 14.77
C ARG A 27 -4.90 15.93 15.32
N ARG A 28 -5.38 15.96 16.58
CA ARG A 28 -6.16 14.86 17.19
C ARG A 28 -7.34 14.42 16.30
N SER A 29 -8.07 15.37 15.73
CA SER A 29 -9.22 15.10 14.83
C SER A 29 -8.84 14.37 13.54
N ASP A 30 -7.55 14.28 13.23
CA ASP A 30 -7.07 13.61 12.03
C ASP A 30 -6.95 12.11 12.18
N PHE A 31 -6.87 11.63 13.41
CA PHE A 31 -6.76 10.22 13.73
C PHE A 31 -7.99 9.72 14.50
N CYS A 32 -8.11 8.40 14.61
CA CYS A 32 -9.13 7.72 15.39
C CYS A 32 -8.45 6.71 16.33
N TYR A 33 -8.83 6.72 17.60
CA TYR A 33 -8.10 6.09 18.69
C TYR A 33 -8.85 4.91 19.33
N SER A 34 -10.10 4.66 18.92
CA SER A 34 -10.88 3.49 19.30
C SER A 34 -11.59 2.85 18.10
N ILE A 35 -12.13 1.64 18.29
CA ILE A 35 -12.96 0.96 17.28
C ILE A 35 -14.17 1.84 16.94
N GLU A 36 -14.84 2.40 17.95
CA GLU A 36 -16.04 3.24 17.85
C GLU A 36 -15.74 4.54 17.10
N GLU A 37 -14.62 5.20 17.39
CA GLU A 37 -14.18 6.40 16.66
C GLU A 37 -13.87 6.08 15.20
N CYS A 38 -13.07 5.04 14.93
CA CYS A 38 -12.72 4.66 13.56
C CYS A 38 -13.94 4.17 12.77
N ARG A 39 -14.90 3.50 13.42
CA ARG A 39 -16.17 3.07 12.82
C ARG A 39 -17.08 4.25 12.49
N ARG A 40 -17.12 5.28 13.34
CA ARG A 40 -17.91 6.50 13.10
C ARG A 40 -17.31 7.34 11.98
N ALA A 41 -15.99 7.50 11.96
CA ALA A 41 -15.30 8.33 10.97
C ALA A 41 -15.13 7.63 9.61
N TYR A 42 -14.82 6.32 9.63
CA TYR A 42 -14.35 5.57 8.46
C TYR A 42 -15.00 4.18 8.33
N PRO A 43 -16.35 4.07 8.32
CA PRO A 43 -17.04 2.79 8.35
C PRO A 43 -16.59 1.85 7.21
N GLN A 44 -16.51 2.37 5.97
CA GLN A 44 -16.12 1.58 4.80
C GLN A 44 -14.68 1.05 4.89
N ALA A 45 -13.72 1.88 5.28
CA ALA A 45 -12.33 1.45 5.43
C ALA A 45 -12.16 0.43 6.56
N MET A 46 -12.92 0.58 7.66
CA MET A 46 -12.98 -0.42 8.72
C MET A 46 -13.60 -1.74 8.24
N ASP A 47 -14.65 -1.72 7.42
CA ASP A 47 -15.25 -2.95 6.86
C ASP A 47 -14.32 -3.68 5.89
N VAL A 48 -13.66 -2.96 4.98
CA VAL A 48 -12.71 -3.58 4.04
C VAL A 48 -11.53 -4.21 4.78
N ALA A 49 -10.97 -3.50 5.78
CA ALA A 49 -9.91 -4.04 6.63
C ALA A 49 -10.40 -5.23 7.49
N LYS A 50 -11.60 -5.17 8.06
CA LYS A 50 -12.17 -6.26 8.86
C LYS A 50 -12.36 -7.53 8.03
N ARG A 51 -12.85 -7.38 6.78
CA ARG A 51 -13.02 -8.49 5.83
C ARG A 51 -11.71 -9.22 5.54
N PHE A 52 -10.59 -8.50 5.41
CA PHE A 52 -9.26 -9.10 5.25
C PHE A 52 -8.91 -10.05 6.42
N TYR A 53 -9.04 -9.57 7.66
CA TYR A 53 -8.73 -10.36 8.85
C TYR A 53 -9.73 -11.51 9.10
N GLN A 54 -11.01 -11.31 8.81
CA GLN A 54 -12.02 -12.37 8.88
C GLN A 54 -11.74 -13.50 7.87
N TYR A 55 -11.36 -13.14 6.63
CA TYR A 55 -10.94 -14.11 5.63
C TYR A 55 -9.71 -14.88 6.12
N MET A 56 -8.66 -14.19 6.57
CA MET A 56 -7.45 -14.82 7.14
C MET A 56 -7.79 -15.81 8.27
N GLN A 57 -8.68 -15.44 9.19
CA GLN A 57 -9.13 -16.33 10.26
C GLN A 57 -9.85 -17.58 9.72
N SER A 58 -10.73 -17.44 8.73
CA SER A 58 -11.42 -18.58 8.10
C SER A 58 -10.45 -19.60 7.47
N ARG A 59 -9.30 -19.16 6.96
CA ARG A 59 -8.26 -20.04 6.40
C ARG A 59 -7.47 -20.77 7.48
N MET A 60 -7.26 -20.16 8.64
CA MET A 60 -6.63 -20.82 9.80
C MET A 60 -7.49 -21.96 10.37
N THR A 61 -8.82 -21.87 10.28
CA THR A 61 -9.74 -22.89 10.79
C THR A 61 -9.93 -24.10 9.86
N LEU A 62 -9.45 -24.05 8.62
CA LEU A 62 -9.99 -24.90 7.55
C LEU A 62 -9.44 -26.34 7.45
N SER A 63 -8.39 -26.74 8.16
CA SER A 63 -8.16 -28.16 8.46
C SER A 63 -7.14 -28.41 9.56
N LYS A 64 -7.48 -29.32 10.47
CA LYS A 64 -6.52 -30.10 11.27
C LYS A 64 -6.61 -31.55 10.79
N VAL A 65 -5.50 -32.11 10.31
CA VAL A 65 -5.34 -33.57 10.18
C VAL A 65 -4.38 -33.99 11.29
N GLY A 66 -4.94 -34.55 12.36
CA GLY A 66 -4.23 -34.70 13.63
C GLY A 66 -3.82 -33.33 14.21
N THR A 67 -2.53 -33.17 14.51
CA THR A 67 -1.95 -31.91 15.01
C THR A 67 -1.51 -30.95 13.91
N ILE A 68 -1.52 -31.35 12.64
CA ILE A 68 -0.98 -30.56 11.54
C ILE A 68 -2.07 -29.62 10.99
N PRO A 69 -1.87 -28.28 11.04
CA PRO A 69 -2.77 -27.34 10.39
C PRO A 69 -2.52 -27.33 8.88
N ILE A 70 -3.51 -27.78 8.10
CA ILE A 70 -3.50 -27.66 6.64
C ILE A 70 -4.10 -26.29 6.30
N ILE A 71 -3.22 -25.33 6.04
CA ILE A 71 -3.64 -24.00 5.59
C ILE A 71 -3.90 -24.07 4.08
N ASN A 72 -5.15 -23.98 3.67
CA ASN A 72 -5.48 -23.81 2.26
C ASN A 72 -5.06 -22.39 1.82
N ARG A 73 -3.94 -22.29 1.10
CA ARG A 73 -3.30 -21.05 0.66
C ARG A 73 -3.93 -20.49 -0.63
N ASP A 74 -5.09 -19.87 -0.51
CA ASP A 74 -5.60 -18.94 -1.52
C ASP A 74 -4.90 -17.59 -1.33
N ASP A 75 -3.61 -17.56 -1.65
CA ASP A 75 -2.76 -16.37 -1.53
C ASP A 75 -3.32 -15.21 -2.37
N THR A 76 -3.98 -15.50 -3.50
CA THR A 76 -4.57 -14.49 -4.39
C THR A 76 -5.67 -13.71 -3.67
N THR A 77 -6.65 -14.37 -3.05
CA THR A 77 -7.71 -13.66 -2.30
C THR A 77 -7.17 -12.92 -1.08
N VAL A 78 -6.18 -13.48 -0.38
CA VAL A 78 -5.50 -12.79 0.74
C VAL A 78 -4.82 -11.50 0.26
N ILE A 79 -4.02 -11.58 -0.80
CA ILE A 79 -3.29 -10.43 -1.36
C ILE A 79 -4.26 -9.37 -1.88
N LYS A 80 -5.34 -9.79 -2.56
CA LYS A 80 -6.41 -8.88 -2.99
C LYS A 80 -7.04 -8.13 -1.82
N TYR A 81 -7.47 -8.83 -0.78
CA TYR A 81 -8.10 -8.19 0.38
C TYR A 81 -7.13 -7.29 1.17
N MET A 82 -5.83 -7.60 1.17
CA MET A 82 -4.82 -6.70 1.71
C MET A 82 -4.70 -5.42 0.87
N TRP A 83 -4.66 -5.52 -0.46
CA TRP A 83 -4.63 -4.34 -1.34
C TRP A 83 -5.91 -3.51 -1.26
N ASP A 84 -7.08 -4.14 -1.20
CA ASP A 84 -8.36 -3.44 -0.98
C ASP A 84 -8.31 -2.64 0.35
N ALA A 85 -7.75 -3.21 1.43
CA ALA A 85 -7.62 -2.54 2.72
C ALA A 85 -6.55 -1.43 2.73
N HIS A 86 -5.45 -1.60 1.98
CA HIS A 86 -4.45 -0.56 1.75
C HIS A 86 -5.07 0.62 1.01
N ARG A 87 -5.75 0.37 -0.11
CA ARG A 87 -6.45 1.38 -0.91
C ARG A 87 -7.44 2.18 -0.07
N ALA A 88 -8.32 1.49 0.67
CA ALA A 88 -9.31 2.17 1.50
C ALA A 88 -8.69 3.06 2.59
N ALA A 89 -7.49 2.73 3.08
CA ALA A 89 -6.75 3.60 3.99
C ALA A 89 -6.10 4.80 3.27
N VAL A 90 -5.55 4.61 2.06
CA VAL A 90 -4.99 5.68 1.23
C VAL A 90 -6.05 6.69 0.81
N ASP A 91 -7.23 6.23 0.37
CA ASP A 91 -8.32 7.10 -0.07
C ASP A 91 -8.87 7.98 1.07
N VAL A 92 -8.81 7.49 2.32
CA VAL A 92 -9.10 8.27 3.53
C VAL A 92 -7.99 9.26 3.86
N ALA A 93 -6.73 8.83 3.80
CA ALA A 93 -5.57 9.62 4.23
C ALA A 93 -5.24 10.77 3.26
N LYS A 94 -5.28 10.50 1.96
CA LYS A 94 -4.84 11.41 0.88
C LYS A 94 -5.47 12.81 0.95
N PRO A 95 -6.81 13.00 1.06
CA PRO A 95 -7.38 14.34 1.20
C PRO A 95 -7.16 14.95 2.59
N LYS A 96 -7.01 14.13 3.65
CA LYS A 96 -6.90 14.59 5.04
C LYS A 96 -5.51 15.14 5.41
N PHE A 97 -4.46 14.67 4.75
CA PHE A 97 -3.07 15.07 5.01
C PHE A 97 -2.47 15.95 3.90
N ASN A 98 -3.32 16.51 3.03
CA ASN A 98 -2.88 17.38 1.94
C ASN A 98 -2.23 18.68 2.45
N ASP A 99 -2.70 19.21 3.59
CA ASP A 99 -2.16 20.38 4.29
C ASP A 99 -0.77 20.11 4.90
N ILE A 100 -0.56 18.96 5.57
CA ILE A 100 0.76 18.61 6.14
C ILE A 100 1.83 18.58 5.04
N SER A 101 1.44 18.17 3.83
CA SER A 101 2.36 18.11 2.69
C SER A 101 2.97 19.47 2.34
N GLU A 102 2.35 20.59 2.73
CA GLU A 102 2.87 21.95 2.51
C GLU A 102 4.16 22.22 3.31
N TYR A 103 4.41 21.51 4.41
CA TYR A 103 5.68 21.59 5.17
C TYR A 103 6.86 20.87 4.48
N SER A 104 6.60 20.06 3.46
CA SER A 104 7.64 19.39 2.66
C SER A 104 8.12 20.27 1.50
N SER A 105 9.21 19.87 0.83
CA SER A 105 9.59 20.46 -0.47
C SER A 105 8.53 20.17 -1.53
N ALA A 106 8.51 20.94 -2.62
CA ALA A 106 7.61 20.62 -3.74
C ALA A 106 7.94 19.26 -4.36
N THR A 107 9.23 18.94 -4.44
CA THR A 107 9.74 17.68 -4.99
C THR A 107 9.35 16.47 -4.15
N GLU A 108 9.31 16.60 -2.82
CA GLU A 108 8.86 15.53 -1.91
C GLU A 108 7.34 15.32 -1.99
N ARG A 109 6.56 16.40 -2.12
CA ARG A 109 5.10 16.30 -2.40
C ARG A 109 4.82 15.59 -3.72
N ASP A 110 5.51 16.00 -4.78
CA ASP A 110 5.34 15.42 -6.11
C ASP A 110 5.76 13.95 -6.12
N PHE A 111 6.88 13.60 -5.48
CA PHE A 111 7.28 12.21 -5.30
C PHE A 111 6.24 11.40 -4.52
N THR A 112 5.72 11.91 -3.41
CA THR A 112 4.68 11.23 -2.62
C THR A 112 3.44 10.93 -3.49
N MET A 113 2.99 11.90 -4.29
CA MET A 113 1.82 11.75 -5.14
C MET A 113 2.08 10.84 -6.35
N ASP A 114 3.29 10.88 -6.92
CA ASP A 114 3.73 9.99 -8.00
C ASP A 114 3.89 8.55 -7.51
N PHE A 115 4.43 8.34 -6.29
CA PHE A 115 4.58 7.05 -5.63
C PHE A 115 3.21 6.41 -5.36
N LEU A 116 2.26 7.17 -4.79
CA LEU A 116 0.88 6.72 -4.63
C LEU A 116 0.24 6.39 -5.99
N SER A 117 0.49 7.19 -7.04
CA SER A 117 0.02 6.89 -8.40
C SER A 117 0.64 5.62 -8.99
N ALA A 118 1.89 5.30 -8.64
CA ALA A 118 2.57 4.08 -9.10
C ALA A 118 2.08 2.83 -8.35
N PHE A 119 1.81 2.95 -7.05
CA PHE A 119 1.24 1.85 -6.26
C PHE A 119 -0.15 1.43 -6.72
N GLU A 120 -0.92 2.31 -7.37
CA GLU A 120 -2.17 1.92 -8.05
C GLU A 120 -1.98 0.84 -9.12
N PHE A 121 -0.82 0.81 -9.79
CA PHE A 121 -0.49 -0.23 -10.76
C PHE A 121 -0.12 -1.55 -10.05
N CYS A 122 0.61 -1.45 -8.93
CA CYS A 122 0.97 -2.57 -8.06
C CYS A 122 -0.25 -3.27 -7.46
N GLU A 123 -1.20 -2.49 -6.91
CA GLU A 123 -2.49 -2.97 -6.43
C GLU A 123 -3.25 -3.74 -7.51
N ALA A 124 -3.39 -3.13 -8.70
CA ALA A 124 -4.15 -3.71 -9.80
C ALA A 124 -3.56 -5.05 -10.27
N ALA A 125 -2.23 -5.19 -10.28
CA ALA A 125 -1.54 -6.44 -10.60
C ALA A 125 -1.51 -7.44 -9.42
N GLU A 126 -2.13 -7.10 -8.27
CA GLU A 126 -2.02 -7.83 -7.01
C GLU A 126 -0.55 -8.18 -6.72
N TYR A 127 0.30 -7.15 -6.72
CA TYR A 127 1.73 -7.32 -6.51
C TYR A 127 2.00 -7.95 -5.15
N ARG A 128 2.89 -8.94 -5.11
CA ARG A 128 2.99 -9.82 -3.93
C ARG A 128 3.81 -9.14 -2.83
N PRO A 129 3.26 -8.90 -1.62
CA PRO A 129 3.90 -8.16 -0.53
C PRO A 129 4.79 -9.08 0.34
N TYR A 130 5.52 -10.00 -0.28
CA TYR A 130 6.42 -10.90 0.45
C TYR A 130 7.69 -10.15 0.87
N PHE A 131 8.38 -10.62 1.91
CA PHE A 131 9.60 -9.96 2.41
C PHE A 131 10.62 -9.63 1.31
N GLY A 132 10.92 -10.56 0.40
CA GLY A 132 11.88 -10.33 -0.69
C GLY A 132 11.49 -9.20 -1.64
N SER A 133 10.22 -9.16 -2.08
CA SER A 133 9.72 -8.10 -2.97
C SER A 133 9.52 -6.76 -2.25
N THR A 134 9.26 -6.77 -0.94
CA THR A 134 9.26 -5.55 -0.12
C THR A 134 10.68 -4.98 0.03
N VAL A 135 11.70 -5.83 0.19
CA VAL A 135 13.11 -5.39 0.21
C VAL A 135 13.49 -4.75 -1.13
N GLU A 136 13.07 -5.31 -2.26
CA GLU A 136 13.31 -4.72 -3.59
C GLU A 136 12.70 -3.30 -3.73
N ILE A 137 11.50 -3.05 -3.17
CA ILE A 137 10.91 -1.71 -3.09
C ILE A 137 11.75 -0.79 -2.19
N LEU A 138 12.12 -1.25 -1.00
CA LEU A 138 12.83 -0.43 -0.01
C LEU A 138 14.26 -0.08 -0.44
N LEU A 139 14.93 -0.89 -1.25
CA LEU A 139 16.24 -0.57 -1.84
C LEU A 139 16.19 0.62 -2.81
N GLY A 140 15.04 0.84 -3.46
CA GLY A 140 14.80 1.99 -4.34
C GLY A 140 14.18 3.20 -3.63
N PHE A 141 13.73 3.06 -2.38
CA PHE A 141 13.08 4.14 -1.66
C PHE A 141 14.13 5.18 -1.20
N PRO A 142 13.91 6.50 -1.36
CA PRO A 142 14.90 7.51 -1.01
C PRO A 142 15.21 7.48 0.51
N HIS A 143 16.50 7.43 0.84
CA HIS A 143 17.00 7.36 2.22
C HIS A 143 16.78 8.65 3.04
N ARG A 144 16.43 9.75 2.37
CA ARG A 144 16.11 11.06 2.95
C ARG A 144 14.96 11.72 2.19
N PRO A 145 14.21 12.66 2.80
CA PRO A 145 13.27 13.51 2.06
C PRO A 145 13.96 14.22 0.90
N LEU A 146 13.24 14.35 -0.21
CA LEU A 146 13.70 15.07 -1.38
C LEU A 146 13.68 16.58 -1.13
N THR A 147 14.60 17.30 -1.77
CA THR A 147 14.66 18.76 -1.78
C THR A 147 14.36 19.28 -3.17
N ASP A 148 14.07 20.57 -3.31
CA ASP A 148 13.82 21.17 -4.63
C ASP A 148 15.06 21.28 -5.52
N GLN A 149 16.24 20.94 -4.99
CA GLN A 149 17.45 20.71 -5.80
C GLN A 149 17.38 19.35 -6.54
N ASP A 150 16.78 18.34 -5.91
CA ASP A 150 16.60 16.99 -6.46
C ASP A 150 15.50 16.93 -7.56
N ALA A 151 14.82 18.05 -7.83
CA ALA A 151 13.81 18.17 -8.88
C ALA A 151 14.39 17.87 -10.28
N ASN A 152 15.53 18.47 -10.61
CA ASN A 152 16.11 18.40 -11.96
C ASN A 152 17.27 17.41 -12.07
N ILE A 153 18.13 17.34 -11.06
CA ILE A 153 19.31 16.48 -11.02
C ILE A 153 19.32 15.79 -9.66
N LEU A 154 19.16 14.47 -9.64
CA LEU A 154 19.24 13.69 -8.40
C LEU A 154 20.67 13.79 -7.85
N ALA A 155 20.78 14.19 -6.58
CA ALA A 155 22.06 14.45 -5.94
C ALA A 155 23.01 13.22 -5.92
N PRO A 156 24.34 13.43 -5.80
CA PRO A 156 25.32 12.34 -5.89
C PRO A 156 25.19 11.27 -4.79
N ASP A 157 24.60 11.61 -3.64
CA ASP A 157 24.39 10.76 -2.47
C ASP A 157 23.37 9.63 -2.69
N PHE A 158 22.37 9.83 -3.56
CA PHE A 158 21.46 8.74 -3.94
C PHE A 158 22.19 7.62 -4.69
N ASN A 159 21.94 6.38 -4.29
CA ASN A 159 22.49 5.20 -4.94
C ASN A 159 21.79 4.90 -6.28
N LEU A 160 22.30 3.90 -7.02
CA LEU A 160 21.79 3.54 -8.34
C LEU A 160 20.31 3.08 -8.32
N TYR A 161 19.91 2.31 -7.31
CA TYR A 161 18.55 1.81 -7.15
C TYR A 161 17.57 2.95 -6.83
N GLU A 162 17.94 3.86 -5.94
CA GLU A 162 17.16 5.06 -5.63
C GLU A 162 16.95 5.93 -6.88
N LYS A 163 18.03 6.20 -7.64
CA LYS A 163 17.98 6.98 -8.87
C LYS A 163 17.08 6.34 -9.93
N ALA A 164 17.16 5.03 -10.10
CA ALA A 164 16.29 4.28 -11.00
C ALA A 164 14.82 4.34 -10.56
N HIS A 165 14.54 4.05 -9.28
CA HIS A 165 13.19 4.02 -8.71
C HIS A 165 12.48 5.38 -8.80
N LEU A 166 13.15 6.45 -8.36
CA LEU A 166 12.65 7.83 -8.46
C LEU A 166 12.33 8.22 -9.91
N THR A 167 13.21 7.85 -10.85
CA THR A 167 13.02 8.12 -12.28
C THR A 167 11.84 7.36 -12.86
N SER A 168 11.72 6.06 -12.55
CA SER A 168 10.63 5.21 -13.06
C SER A 168 9.26 5.60 -12.51
N ILE A 169 9.17 5.94 -11.22
CA ILE A 169 7.93 6.42 -10.59
C ILE A 169 7.47 7.74 -11.20
N ARG A 170 8.38 8.73 -11.28
CA ARG A 170 8.11 10.04 -11.89
C ARG A 170 7.69 9.88 -13.36
N THR A 171 8.35 9.00 -14.11
CA THR A 171 8.04 8.73 -15.52
C THR A 171 6.64 8.11 -15.68
N LEU A 172 6.32 7.06 -14.93
CA LEU A 172 4.99 6.43 -14.99
C LEU A 172 3.88 7.41 -14.63
N SER A 173 4.03 8.13 -13.51
CA SER A 173 3.04 9.10 -13.07
C SER A 173 2.84 10.20 -14.12
N ARG A 174 3.92 10.73 -14.69
CA ARG A 174 3.87 11.73 -15.77
C ARG A 174 3.14 11.19 -17.00
N VAL A 175 3.44 9.97 -17.46
CA VAL A 175 2.73 9.37 -18.60
C VAL A 175 1.25 9.16 -18.27
N ASN A 176 0.93 8.65 -17.08
CA ASN A 176 -0.46 8.47 -16.64
C ASN A 176 -1.23 9.81 -16.61
N LYS A 177 -0.63 10.87 -16.04
CA LYS A 177 -1.13 12.25 -16.03
C LYS A 177 -1.36 12.78 -17.46
N MET A 178 -0.39 12.58 -18.37
CA MET A 178 -0.51 12.98 -19.79
C MET A 178 -1.65 12.25 -20.52
N THR A 179 -1.97 11.01 -20.13
CA THR A 179 -3.14 10.27 -20.67
C THR A 179 -4.45 10.58 -19.94
N GLY A 180 -4.49 11.54 -19.02
CA GLY A 180 -5.69 11.83 -18.21
C GLY A 180 -6.14 10.68 -17.31
N GLY A 181 -5.22 9.78 -16.91
CA GLY A 181 -5.52 8.56 -16.16
C GLY A 181 -5.98 7.37 -17.01
N LEU A 182 -6.04 7.49 -18.34
CA LEU A 182 -6.45 6.40 -19.23
C LEU A 182 -5.48 5.21 -19.16
N LEU A 183 -4.17 5.44 -19.03
CA LEU A 183 -3.17 4.38 -18.88
C LEU A 183 -3.50 3.47 -17.68
N LEU A 184 -3.70 4.05 -16.50
CA LEU A 184 -4.06 3.30 -15.29
C LEU A 184 -5.45 2.64 -15.41
N THR A 185 -6.40 3.28 -16.08
CA THR A 185 -7.74 2.71 -16.31
C THR A 185 -7.67 1.46 -17.18
N LEU A 186 -6.91 1.51 -18.28
CA LEU A 186 -6.66 0.35 -19.14
C LEU A 186 -5.85 -0.74 -18.43
N TRP A 187 -4.87 -0.38 -17.59
CA TRP A 187 -4.13 -1.31 -16.76
C TRP A 187 -5.04 -2.07 -15.79
N LYS A 188 -5.84 -1.34 -14.98
CA LYS A 188 -6.82 -1.95 -14.05
C LYS A 188 -7.77 -2.91 -14.77
N LYS A 189 -8.29 -2.50 -15.94
CA LYS A 189 -9.12 -3.37 -16.79
C LYS A 189 -8.36 -4.62 -17.24
N LEU A 190 -7.14 -4.48 -17.76
CA LEU A 190 -6.33 -5.61 -18.24
C LEU A 190 -6.03 -6.62 -17.12
N MET A 191 -5.61 -6.14 -15.95
CA MET A 191 -5.30 -7.00 -14.80
C MET A 191 -6.54 -7.74 -14.27
N SER A 192 -7.74 -7.15 -14.37
CA SER A 192 -8.97 -7.81 -13.92
C SER A 192 -9.43 -9.01 -14.76
N LEU A 193 -8.88 -9.20 -15.97
CA LEU A 193 -9.33 -10.26 -16.90
C LEU A 193 -8.83 -11.65 -16.53
N SER A 194 -7.62 -11.79 -15.96
CA SER A 194 -7.03 -13.10 -15.64
C SER A 194 -5.83 -13.02 -14.68
N GLU A 195 -5.55 -14.12 -13.99
CA GLU A 195 -4.31 -14.29 -13.21
C GLU A 195 -3.04 -14.24 -14.06
N VAL A 196 -3.12 -14.61 -15.35
CA VAL A 196 -2.02 -14.50 -16.30
C VAL A 196 -1.67 -13.03 -16.54
N ASN A 197 -2.68 -12.17 -16.72
CA ASN A 197 -2.48 -10.73 -16.89
C ASN A 197 -1.88 -10.11 -15.63
N LYS A 198 -2.35 -10.49 -14.43
CA LYS A 198 -1.72 -10.07 -13.16
C LYS A 198 -0.28 -10.54 -13.05
N ALA A 199 0.03 -11.79 -13.44
CA ALA A 199 1.39 -12.31 -13.42
C ALA A 199 2.33 -11.53 -14.36
N PHE A 200 1.87 -11.23 -15.57
CA PHE A 200 2.56 -10.35 -16.51
C PHE A 200 2.74 -8.92 -15.95
N GLY A 201 1.70 -8.37 -15.32
CA GLY A 201 1.76 -7.06 -14.66
C GLY A 201 2.82 -7.02 -13.56
N ARG A 202 2.87 -8.03 -12.69
CA ARG A 202 3.90 -8.18 -11.65
C ARG A 202 5.32 -8.27 -12.22
N PHE A 203 5.49 -8.96 -13.34
CA PHE A 203 6.77 -9.02 -14.05
C PHE A 203 7.20 -7.64 -14.56
N LEU A 204 6.30 -6.91 -15.24
CA LEU A 204 6.58 -5.55 -15.71
C LEU A 204 6.89 -4.59 -14.56
N ILE A 205 6.11 -4.62 -13.47
CA ILE A 205 6.34 -3.83 -12.26
C ILE A 205 7.75 -4.07 -11.70
N LYS A 206 8.18 -5.34 -11.59
CA LYS A 206 9.50 -5.67 -11.08
C LYS A 206 10.62 -5.13 -11.99
N ARG A 207 10.51 -5.32 -13.30
CA ARG A 207 11.48 -4.85 -14.31
C ARG A 207 11.54 -3.32 -14.46
N LEU A 208 10.42 -2.62 -14.24
CA LEU A 208 10.33 -1.17 -14.47
C LEU A 208 10.58 -0.34 -13.21
N PHE A 209 10.09 -0.78 -12.05
CA PHE A 209 10.15 0.03 -10.82
C PHE A 209 11.24 -0.39 -9.84
N LEU A 210 11.65 -1.66 -9.81
CA LEU A 210 12.38 -2.23 -8.65
C LEU A 210 13.80 -2.67 -8.95
N ILE A 211 14.14 -2.92 -10.21
CA ILE A 211 15.47 -3.35 -10.63
C ILE A 211 15.83 -2.60 -11.92
N PRO A 212 16.89 -1.75 -11.92
CA PRO A 212 17.54 -1.38 -13.17
C PRO A 212 18.30 -2.61 -13.69
N ASP A 213 17.64 -3.39 -14.55
CA ASP A 213 18.34 -4.33 -15.42
C ASP A 213 19.09 -3.52 -16.49
N PHE A 214 20.42 -3.50 -16.37
CA PHE A 214 21.33 -3.18 -17.47
C PHE A 214 21.67 -4.48 -18.24
#